data_AF-A0A949GFS5-F1
#
_entry.id   AF-A0A949GFS5-F1
#
_cell.length_a   1.000
_cell.length_b   1.000
_cell.length_c   1.000
_cell.angle_alpha   90.00
_cell.angle_beta   90.00
_cell.angle_gamma   90.00
#
_symmetry.space_group_name_H-M   'P 1'
#
loop_
_entity.id
_entity.type
_entity.pdbx_description
1 polymer ?
#
loop_
_entity_poly.entity_id
_entity_poly.type
_entity_poly.pdbx_seq_one_letter_code
_entity_poly.pdbx_strand_id
1 'polypeptide(L)'
;WMSPPACAVAEPHSKYTGETRAPLILQNAHRWFFYAGLVFNVLLTIDAFLAFKNSEGEWGHMSVGTLVLINNAVLLWFYSLSCHTCRHTLGGRLRHFSKHPVRYKLWSWVSVLNHKHPTFAWISLIGVAFADIYIRAVASGAWTNFYFF
;
A
#
# COMPACT_ATOMS: atom_id res chain seq x y z
N TRP A 1 -17.46 20.52 -13.66
CA TRP A 1 -17.16 19.93 -12.35
C TRP A 1 -18.46 19.76 -11.59
N MET A 2 -18.61 18.75 -10.75
CA MET A 2 -19.90 18.34 -10.18
C MET A 2 -19.73 17.95 -8.74
N SER A 3 -20.87 18.08 -8.08
CA SER A 3 -21.24 17.60 -6.77
C SER A 3 -20.95 16.10 -6.55
N PRO A 4 -20.33 15.75 -5.41
CA PRO A 4 -20.29 14.41 -4.84
C PRO A 4 -21.69 13.85 -4.47
N PRO A 5 -21.84 12.52 -4.32
CA PRO A 5 -23.09 11.78 -4.58
C PRO A 5 -24.20 11.81 -3.53
N ALA A 6 -24.15 12.68 -2.52
CA ALA A 6 -25.28 12.84 -1.59
C ALA A 6 -26.27 13.93 -2.05
N CYS A 7 -25.98 14.64 -3.14
CA CYS A 7 -26.78 15.78 -3.58
C CYS A 7 -28.15 15.34 -4.12
N ALA A 8 -29.19 15.63 -3.34
CA ALA A 8 -30.60 15.46 -3.71
C ALA A 8 -31.15 16.57 -4.63
N VAL A 9 -30.34 17.59 -4.97
CA VAL A 9 -30.75 18.81 -5.66
C VAL A 9 -29.89 19.04 -6.90
N ALA A 10 -30.50 19.53 -7.98
CA ALA A 10 -29.82 19.86 -9.22
C ALA A 10 -28.94 21.11 -9.06
N GLU A 11 -27.64 20.97 -9.32
CA GLU A 11 -26.73 22.12 -9.37
C GLU A 11 -26.80 22.85 -10.72
N PRO A 12 -26.57 24.18 -10.77
CA PRO A 12 -26.68 25.01 -11.97
C PRO A 12 -25.60 24.75 -13.05
N HIS A 13 -24.83 23.66 -12.91
CA HIS A 13 -23.77 23.29 -13.85
C HIS A 13 -24.31 22.43 -14.99
N SER A 14 -24.06 22.83 -16.24
CA SER A 14 -24.56 22.12 -17.43
C SER A 14 -23.87 20.78 -17.71
N LYS A 15 -22.63 20.56 -17.21
CA LYS A 15 -21.85 19.34 -17.49
C LYS A 15 -20.95 18.92 -16.34
N TYR A 16 -21.08 17.65 -15.94
CA TYR A 16 -20.10 16.99 -15.09
C TYR A 16 -18.87 16.57 -15.87
N THR A 17 -17.72 16.86 -15.30
CA THR A 17 -16.41 16.56 -15.85
C THR A 17 -15.72 15.40 -15.13
N GLY A 18 -16.36 14.79 -14.13
CA GLY A 18 -15.70 13.78 -13.29
C GLY A 18 -14.43 14.30 -12.63
N GLU A 19 -13.58 13.34 -12.32
CA GLU A 19 -12.20 13.53 -11.88
C GLU A 19 -11.23 13.77 -13.07
N THR A 20 -11.71 14.23 -14.24
CA THR A 20 -10.87 14.39 -15.46
C THR A 20 -10.28 15.78 -15.67
N ARG A 21 -10.62 16.74 -14.80
CA ARG A 21 -10.07 18.11 -14.83
C ARG A 21 -9.33 18.43 -13.54
N ALA A 22 -8.37 19.34 -13.62
CA ALA A 22 -7.68 19.85 -12.43
C ALA A 22 -8.69 20.44 -11.42
N PRO A 23 -8.56 20.16 -10.10
CA PRO A 23 -7.49 19.40 -9.45
C PRO A 23 -7.75 17.89 -9.26
N LEU A 24 -8.97 17.37 -9.48
CA LEU A 24 -9.29 15.95 -9.22
C LEU A 24 -8.62 14.98 -10.21
N ILE A 25 -8.01 15.48 -11.28
CA ILE A 25 -7.14 14.65 -12.13
C ILE A 25 -6.04 13.94 -11.33
N LEU A 26 -5.55 14.56 -10.25
CA LEU A 26 -4.59 13.92 -9.34
C LEU A 26 -5.23 12.80 -8.52
N GLN A 27 -6.49 12.94 -8.12
CA GLN A 27 -7.22 11.87 -7.42
C GLN A 27 -7.50 10.67 -8.35
N ASN A 28 -7.84 10.95 -9.61
CA ASN A 28 -7.96 9.90 -10.62
C ASN A 28 -6.60 9.25 -10.91
N ALA A 29 -5.54 10.03 -11.02
CA ALA A 29 -4.18 9.51 -11.18
C ALA A 29 -3.76 8.65 -9.96
N HIS A 30 -4.07 9.08 -8.74
CA HIS A 30 -3.82 8.32 -7.52
C HIS A 30 -4.53 6.96 -7.51
N ARG A 31 -5.75 6.90 -8.06
CA ARG A 31 -6.48 5.64 -8.25
C ARG A 31 -5.73 4.66 -9.15
N TRP A 32 -5.11 5.14 -10.23
CA TRP A 32 -4.30 4.31 -11.12
C TRP A 32 -2.92 4.00 -10.55
N PHE A 33 -2.33 4.96 -9.83
CA PHE A 33 -1.05 4.82 -9.16
C PHE A 33 -1.04 3.68 -8.15
N PHE A 34 -2.18 3.37 -7.53
CA PHE A 34 -2.36 2.18 -6.69
C PHE A 34 -1.82 0.90 -7.34
N TYR A 35 -2.09 0.67 -8.63
CA TYR A 35 -1.63 -0.54 -9.33
C TYR A 35 -0.12 -0.56 -9.54
N ALA A 36 0.48 0.60 -9.85
CA ALA A 36 1.93 0.72 -9.89
C ALA A 36 2.54 0.48 -8.51
N GLY A 37 1.93 1.02 -7.44
CA GLY A 37 2.33 0.77 -6.06
C GLY A 37 2.30 -0.70 -5.66
N LEU A 38 1.31 -1.47 -6.13
CA LEU A 38 1.28 -2.92 -5.90
C LEU A 38 2.47 -3.66 -6.52
N VAL A 39 2.94 -3.22 -7.69
CA VAL A 39 4.16 -3.78 -8.31
C VAL A 39 5.37 -3.52 -7.40
N PHE A 40 5.53 -2.30 -6.88
CA PHE A 40 6.60 -1.99 -5.94
C PHE A 40 6.50 -2.79 -4.64
N ASN A 41 5.30 -3.01 -4.09
CA ASN A 41 5.15 -3.88 -2.92
C ASN A 41 5.60 -5.32 -3.19
N VAL A 42 5.33 -5.86 -4.38
CA VAL A 42 5.80 -7.19 -4.74
C VAL A 42 7.32 -7.22 -4.84
N LEU A 43 7.94 -6.22 -5.48
CA LEU A 43 9.40 -6.11 -5.55
C LEU A 43 10.04 -6.03 -4.15
N LEU A 44 9.52 -5.15 -3.28
CA LEU A 44 10.00 -5.03 -1.91
C LEU A 44 9.80 -6.31 -1.09
N THR A 45 8.76 -7.07 -1.39
CA THR A 45 8.56 -8.39 -0.76
C THR A 45 9.59 -9.38 -1.25
N ILE A 46 9.89 -9.40 -2.55
CA ILE A 46 10.97 -10.22 -3.12
C ILE A 46 12.31 -9.85 -2.47
N ASP A 47 12.62 -8.56 -2.37
CA ASP A 47 13.85 -8.08 -1.73
C ASP A 47 13.93 -8.51 -0.26
N ALA A 48 12.81 -8.41 0.48
CA ALA A 48 12.74 -8.89 1.87
C ALA A 48 12.98 -10.41 1.98
N PHE A 49 12.53 -11.21 1.02
CA PHE A 49 12.85 -12.65 0.96
C PHE A 49 14.29 -12.90 0.55
N LEU A 50 14.81 -12.17 -0.43
CA LEU A 50 16.21 -12.28 -0.88
C LEU A 50 17.20 -11.89 0.22
N ALA A 51 16.80 -11.02 1.14
CA ALA A 51 17.59 -10.62 2.30
C ALA A 51 17.86 -11.76 3.31
N PHE A 52 17.28 -12.95 3.09
CA PHE A 52 17.65 -14.16 3.83
C PHE A 52 18.84 -14.92 3.25
N LYS A 53 19.43 -14.42 2.16
CA LYS A 53 20.64 -14.99 1.58
C LYS A 53 21.89 -14.29 2.08
N ASN A 54 22.95 -15.07 2.32
CA ASN A 54 24.28 -14.51 2.57
C ASN A 54 24.98 -14.06 1.27
N SER A 55 26.21 -13.55 1.39
CA SER A 55 27.04 -13.14 0.25
C SER A 55 27.39 -14.28 -0.71
N GLU A 56 27.34 -15.52 -0.23
CA GLU A 56 27.63 -16.74 -0.99
C GLU A 56 26.36 -17.32 -1.66
N GLY A 57 25.18 -16.75 -1.36
CA GLY A 57 23.89 -17.15 -1.91
C GLY A 57 23.18 -18.26 -1.13
N GLU A 58 23.72 -18.68 0.01
CA GLU A 58 23.12 -19.68 0.90
C GLU A 58 21.90 -19.10 1.62
N TRP A 59 20.90 -19.94 1.88
CA TRP A 59 19.64 -19.52 2.47
C TRP A 59 19.61 -19.73 3.97
N GLY A 60 18.72 -18.97 4.62
CA GLY A 60 18.41 -19.15 6.03
C GLY A 60 19.28 -18.30 6.91
N HIS A 61 19.80 -17.18 6.41
CA HIS A 61 20.48 -16.18 7.23
C HIS A 61 19.53 -15.08 7.61
N MET A 62 19.66 -14.54 8.81
CA MET A 62 18.84 -13.41 9.22
C MET A 62 19.70 -12.36 9.91
N SER A 63 19.53 -11.12 9.47
CA SER A 63 20.18 -9.97 10.09
C SER A 63 19.15 -8.96 10.57
N VAL A 64 19.61 -7.97 11.35
CA VAL A 64 18.78 -6.82 11.69
C VAL A 64 18.30 -6.11 10.43
N GLY A 65 19.13 -5.99 9.40
CA GLY A 65 18.73 -5.47 8.09
C GLY A 65 17.59 -6.27 7.45
N THR A 66 17.60 -7.60 7.55
CA THR A 66 16.52 -8.47 7.06
C THR A 66 15.20 -8.14 7.77
N LEU A 67 15.21 -7.97 9.10
CA LEU A 67 14.03 -7.57 9.87
C LEU A 67 13.51 -6.19 9.46
N VAL A 68 14.41 -5.23 9.21
CA VAL A 68 14.04 -3.89 8.74
C VAL A 68 13.35 -3.95 7.38
N LEU A 69 13.86 -4.75 6.45
CA LEU A 69 13.26 -4.93 5.12
C LEU A 69 11.89 -5.62 5.19
N ILE A 70 11.74 -6.66 6.02
CA ILE A 70 10.44 -7.32 6.25
C ILE A 70 9.43 -6.33 6.82
N ASN A 71 9.82 -5.59 7.86
CA ASN A 71 8.93 -4.61 8.49
C ASN A 71 8.51 -3.52 7.50
N ASN A 72 9.44 -3.02 6.68
CA ASN A 72 9.13 -2.06 5.62
C ASN A 72 8.11 -2.62 4.61
N ALA A 73 8.34 -3.84 4.09
CA ALA A 73 7.44 -4.48 3.15
C ALA A 73 6.04 -4.68 3.75
N VAL A 74 5.95 -5.15 5.00
CA VAL A 74 4.69 -5.37 5.72
C VAL A 74 3.92 -4.05 5.91
N LEU A 75 4.59 -2.98 6.35
CA LEU A 75 3.96 -1.68 6.55
C LEU A 75 3.41 -1.10 5.24
N LEU A 76 4.16 -1.20 4.14
CA LEU A 76 3.72 -0.75 2.82
C LEU A 76 2.55 -1.58 2.26
N TRP A 77 2.52 -2.89 2.56
CA TRP A 77 1.36 -3.73 2.29
C TRP A 77 0.13 -3.27 3.07
N PHE A 78 0.25 -3.00 4.38
CA PHE A 78 -0.88 -2.49 5.17
C PHE A 78 -1.40 -1.15 4.65
N TYR A 79 -0.51 -0.24 4.26
CA TYR A 79 -0.90 1.02 3.63
C TYR A 79 -1.66 0.78 2.31
N SER A 80 -1.16 -0.10 1.46
CA SER A 80 -1.77 -0.40 0.16
C SER A 80 -3.11 -1.12 0.30
N LEU A 81 -3.21 -2.10 1.20
CA LEU A 81 -4.43 -2.86 1.44
C LEU A 81 -5.51 -2.04 2.16
N SER A 82 -5.12 -1.02 2.91
CA SER A 82 -6.08 -0.11 3.56
C SER A 82 -6.62 0.99 2.64
N CYS A 83 -6.13 1.13 1.40
CA CYS A 83 -6.57 2.26 0.57
C CYS A 83 -8.01 2.13 0.06
N HIS A 84 -8.63 3.28 -0.27
CA HIS A 84 -9.99 3.33 -0.81
C HIS A 84 -10.10 2.61 -2.16
N THR A 85 -9.06 2.67 -2.99
CA THR A 85 -8.99 1.95 -4.27
C THR A 85 -9.03 0.44 -4.05
N CYS A 86 -8.28 -0.10 -3.09
CA CYS A 86 -8.28 -1.53 -2.76
C CYS A 86 -9.66 -1.99 -2.29
N ARG A 87 -10.30 -1.23 -1.38
CA ARG A 87 -11.67 -1.49 -0.94
C ARG A 87 -12.65 -1.51 -2.11
N HIS A 88 -12.54 -0.53 -3.01
CA HIS A 88 -13.37 -0.46 -4.20
C HIS A 88 -13.10 -1.61 -5.17
N THR A 89 -11.86 -2.05 -5.36
CA THR A 89 -11.53 -3.19 -6.23
C THR A 89 -12.08 -4.51 -5.70
N LEU A 90 -12.08 -4.72 -4.37
CA LEU A 90 -12.61 -5.94 -3.74
C LEU A 90 -14.14 -5.97 -3.64
N GLY A 91 -14.76 -4.82 -3.35
CA GLY A 91 -16.21 -4.70 -3.14
C GLY A 91 -17.01 -4.23 -4.36
N GLY A 92 -16.31 -3.69 -5.37
CA GLY A 92 -16.92 -3.03 -6.51
C GLY A 92 -17.78 -3.99 -7.32
N ARG A 93 -18.95 -3.51 -7.75
CA ARG A 93 -19.92 -4.24 -8.59
C ARG A 93 -20.52 -5.51 -7.97
N LEU A 94 -20.32 -5.77 -6.67
CA LEU A 94 -21.04 -6.84 -5.97
C LEU A 94 -22.52 -6.46 -5.82
N ARG A 95 -23.41 -7.21 -6.47
CA ARG A 95 -24.88 -7.06 -6.35
C ARG A 95 -25.52 -8.06 -5.37
N HIS A 96 -24.85 -9.17 -5.11
CA HIS A 96 -25.31 -10.22 -4.19
C HIS A 96 -24.17 -10.69 -3.29
N PHE A 97 -24.22 -10.32 -2.01
CA PHE A 97 -23.19 -10.71 -1.05
C PHE A 97 -23.25 -12.19 -0.69
N SER A 98 -24.44 -12.80 -0.68
CA SER A 98 -24.63 -14.23 -0.36
C SER A 98 -24.03 -15.18 -1.39
N LYS A 99 -23.98 -14.79 -2.68
CA LYS A 99 -23.39 -15.61 -3.76
C LYS A 99 -21.87 -15.48 -3.88
N HIS A 100 -21.26 -14.52 -3.18
CA HIS A 100 -19.82 -14.26 -3.21
C HIS A 100 -19.23 -14.09 -1.80
N PRO A 101 -19.31 -15.12 -0.95
CA PRO A 101 -18.93 -15.03 0.46
C PRO A 101 -17.44 -14.68 0.65
N VAL A 102 -16.56 -15.19 -0.22
CA VAL A 102 -15.11 -14.90 -0.16
C VAL A 102 -14.82 -13.42 -0.42
N ARG A 103 -15.40 -12.86 -1.49
CA ARG A 103 -15.22 -11.42 -1.80
C ARG A 103 -15.83 -10.53 -0.74
N TYR A 104 -17.00 -10.87 -0.23
CA TYR A 104 -17.63 -10.13 0.85
C TYR A 104 -16.77 -10.14 2.13
N LYS A 105 -16.18 -11.30 2.47
CA LYS A 105 -15.25 -11.41 3.59
C LYS A 105 -14.01 -10.53 3.36
N LEU A 106 -13.34 -10.65 2.22
CA LEU A 106 -12.17 -9.82 1.90
C LEU A 106 -12.49 -8.32 1.93
N TRP A 107 -13.63 -7.92 1.35
CA TRP A 107 -14.09 -6.53 1.42
C TRP A 107 -14.36 -6.07 2.85
N SER A 108 -14.92 -6.92 3.71
CA SER A 108 -15.17 -6.59 5.11
C SER A 108 -13.86 -6.37 5.87
N TRP A 109 -12.86 -7.23 5.67
CA TRP A 109 -11.52 -7.06 6.23
C TRP A 109 -10.85 -5.76 5.77
N VAL A 110 -10.85 -5.51 4.46
CA VAL A 110 -10.28 -4.27 3.91
C VAL A 110 -11.08 -3.03 4.35
N SER A 111 -12.39 -3.16 4.55
CA SER A 111 -13.21 -2.06 5.09
C SER A 111 -12.82 -1.71 6.53
N VAL A 112 -12.44 -2.68 7.36
CA VAL A 112 -11.89 -2.43 8.70
C VAL A 112 -10.54 -1.72 8.60
N LEU A 113 -9.63 -2.25 7.78
CA LEU A 113 -8.31 -1.63 7.57
C LEU A 113 -8.40 -0.20 7.02
N ASN A 114 -9.35 0.05 6.13
CA ASN A 114 -9.52 1.36 5.48
C ASN A 114 -9.86 2.49 6.45
N HIS A 115 -10.52 2.22 7.58
CA HIS A 115 -10.73 3.24 8.61
C HIS A 115 -9.43 3.76 9.23
N LYS A 116 -8.36 2.95 9.18
CA LYS A 116 -7.02 3.29 9.69
C LYS A 116 -6.04 3.65 8.58
N HIS A 117 -6.51 3.83 7.33
CA HIS A 117 -5.67 4.19 6.19
C HIS A 117 -4.71 5.37 6.44
N PRO A 118 -5.14 6.52 7.01
CA PRO A 118 -4.21 7.61 7.28
C PRO A 118 -3.16 7.23 8.33
N THR A 119 -3.51 6.40 9.32
CA THR A 119 -2.56 5.90 10.32
C THR A 119 -1.51 5.01 9.67
N PHE A 120 -1.94 4.07 8.83
CA PHE A 120 -1.01 3.21 8.08
C PHE A 120 -0.10 4.02 7.16
N ALA A 121 -0.61 5.09 6.54
CA ALA A 121 0.20 5.99 5.71
C ALA A 121 1.39 6.58 6.48
N TRP A 122 1.14 7.12 7.68
CA TRP A 122 2.19 7.73 8.50
C TRP A 122 3.19 6.70 9.02
N ILE A 123 2.71 5.56 9.51
CA ILE A 123 3.60 4.50 10.02
C ILE A 123 4.45 3.94 8.88
N SER A 124 3.88 3.70 7.70
CA SER A 124 4.65 3.24 6.54
C SER A 124 5.64 4.27 6.04
N LEU A 125 5.28 5.57 6.08
CA LEU A 125 6.18 6.64 5.65
C LEU A 125 7.42 6.75 6.56
N ILE A 126 7.23 6.64 7.88
CA ILE A 126 8.33 6.60 8.84
C ILE A 126 9.13 5.30 8.66
N GLY A 127 8.44 4.17 8.49
CA GLY A 127 9.06 2.86 8.29
C GLY A 127 9.98 2.79 7.07
N VAL A 128 9.54 3.32 5.93
CA VAL A 128 10.35 3.34 4.69
C VAL A 128 11.53 4.30 4.81
N ALA A 129 11.33 5.49 5.38
CA ALA A 129 12.43 6.43 5.62
C ALA A 129 13.50 5.83 6.54
N PHE A 130 13.08 5.11 7.58
CA PHE A 130 13.98 4.38 8.46
C PHE A 130 14.72 3.26 7.72
N ALA A 131 14.02 2.47 6.89
CA ALA A 131 14.65 1.42 6.10
C ALA A 131 15.72 1.97 5.15
N ASP A 132 15.43 3.07 4.45
CA ASP A 132 16.40 3.73 3.56
C ASP A 132 17.64 4.21 4.31
N ILE A 133 17.45 4.86 5.46
CA ILE A 133 18.55 5.32 6.31
C ILE A 133 19.37 4.14 6.82
N TYR A 134 18.71 3.09 7.32
CA TYR A 134 19.37 1.91 7.87
C TYR A 134 20.22 1.21 6.81
N ILE A 135 19.64 0.88 5.65
CA ILE A 135 20.33 0.18 4.57
C ILE A 135 21.49 1.02 4.05
N ARG A 136 21.29 2.34 3.87
CA ARG A 136 22.36 3.25 3.46
C ARG A 136 23.50 3.30 4.48
N ALA A 137 23.18 3.38 5.77
CA ALA A 137 24.18 3.45 6.83
C ALA A 137 24.98 2.14 6.96
N VAL A 138 24.33 0.99 6.78
CA VAL A 138 25.01 -0.31 6.70
C VAL A 138 25.89 -0.39 5.46
N ALA A 139 25.38 0.00 4.28
CA ALA A 139 26.12 -0.05 3.03
C ALA A 139 27.34 0.88 3.01
N SER A 140 27.27 2.03 3.71
CA SER A 140 28.41 2.94 3.86
C SER A 140 29.38 2.55 4.98
N GLY A 141 29.12 1.44 5.69
CA GLY A 141 29.90 1.01 6.85
C GLY A 141 29.77 1.91 8.09
N ALA A 142 28.81 2.84 8.09
CA ALA A 142 28.56 3.71 9.24
C ALA A 142 27.93 2.92 10.40
N TRP A 143 27.05 1.97 10.07
CA TRP A 143 26.41 1.07 11.03
C TRP A 143 26.82 -0.38 10.75
N THR A 144 27.01 -1.15 11.83
CA THR A 144 27.25 -2.59 11.76
C THR A 144 25.93 -3.34 11.61
N ASN A 145 25.82 -4.19 10.58
CA ASN A 145 24.69 -5.11 10.46
C ASN A 145 24.93 -6.33 11.35
N PHE A 146 24.06 -6.56 12.33
CA PHE A 146 24.15 -7.71 13.22
C PHE A 146 23.42 -8.91 12.62
N TYR A 147 24.06 -10.07 12.66
CA TYR A 147 23.53 -11.34 12.17
C TYR A 147 23.10 -12.21 13.36
N PHE A 148 21.97 -12.90 13.22
CA PHE A 148 21.46 -13.83 14.21
C PHE A 148 21.99 -15.24 13.97
N PHE A 149 21.98 -15.67 12.71
CA PHE A 149 22.41 -16.97 12.19
C PHE A 149 22.62 -16.84 10.67
#